data_AF-A0A7C1SLN5-F1
#
_entry.id   AF-A0A7C1SLN5-F1
#
_cell.length_a   1.000
_cell.length_b   1.000
_cell.length_c   1.000
_cell.angle_alpha   90.00
_cell.angle_beta   90.00
_cell.angle_gamma   90.00
#
_symmetry.space_group_name_H-M   'P 1'
#
loop_
_entity.id
_entity.type
_entity.pdbx_description
1 polymer ?
#
loop_
_entity_poly.entity_id
_entity_poly.type
_entity_poly.pdbx_seq_one_letter_code
_entity_poly.pdbx_strand_id
1 'polypeptide(L)'
;KATGEITQKILAVQKDSTDTSRHMDDSSKLVQKADSSMSNMESSFSVIVESTSKVNQLVTQIATAVEEQSSATEQISGAIESSTRISNIIFTKSSTVLKDVDEVTTIVDKIRTALSRYKTTGMKKMVLELSKGDHRLWVNRVAAHINSQAKIDTNTLYDHTKCRLGKWYYGPGMKACGTHQSFKLLEDPHVRVHKIGREIIEVFDSGDHQRAKEMFEEMEGVSQEVISLIGDLEGQCEG
;
A
#
# COMPACT_ATOMS: atom_id res chain seq x y z
N LYS A 1 94.90 -71.55 30.44
CA LYS A 1 94.65 -70.62 29.32
C LYS A 1 93.28 -70.86 28.67
N ALA A 2 92.97 -72.09 28.24
CA ALA A 2 91.68 -72.41 27.59
C ALA A 2 90.41 -72.09 28.43
N THR A 3 90.45 -72.30 29.75
CA THR A 3 89.30 -72.02 30.63
C THR A 3 88.97 -70.53 30.78
N GLY A 4 89.97 -69.63 30.78
CA GLY A 4 89.75 -68.18 30.88
C GLY A 4 89.18 -67.57 29.60
N GLU A 5 89.58 -68.07 28.43
CA GLU A 5 88.99 -67.67 27.13
C GLU A 5 87.53 -68.10 27.01
N ILE A 6 87.18 -69.29 27.49
CA ILE A 6 85.80 -69.78 27.51
C ILE A 6 84.93 -68.90 28.40
N THR A 7 85.39 -68.54 29.60
CA THR A 7 84.65 -67.64 30.50
C THR A 7 84.44 -66.25 29.89
N GLN A 8 85.44 -65.67 29.22
CA GLN A 8 85.26 -64.39 28.52
C GLN A 8 84.26 -64.49 27.38
N LYS A 9 84.29 -65.57 26.59
CA LYS A 9 83.28 -65.78 25.53
C LYS A 9 81.87 -65.95 26.10
N ILE A 10 81.70 -66.66 27.22
CA ILE A 10 80.40 -66.80 27.89
C ILE A 10 79.88 -65.44 28.39
N LEU A 11 80.74 -64.61 28.99
CA LEU A 11 80.36 -63.27 29.45
C LEU A 11 80.00 -62.34 28.28
N ALA A 12 80.72 -62.41 27.16
CA ALA A 12 80.38 -61.66 25.96
C ALA A 12 79.02 -62.07 25.38
N VAL A 13 78.75 -63.38 25.30
CA VAL A 13 77.45 -63.90 24.83
C VAL A 13 76.31 -63.52 25.77
N GLN A 14 76.52 -63.56 27.10
CA GLN A 14 75.51 -63.09 28.05
C GLN A 14 75.22 -61.60 27.91
N LYS A 15 76.25 -60.77 27.70
CA LYS A 15 76.09 -59.34 27.45
C LYS A 15 75.32 -59.09 26.16
N ASP A 16 75.72 -59.71 25.06
CA ASP A 16 75.04 -59.61 23.76
C ASP A 16 73.58 -60.07 23.85
N SER A 17 73.30 -61.14 24.60
CA SER A 17 71.94 -61.62 24.83
C SER A 17 71.11 -60.63 25.64
N THR A 18 71.71 -59.97 26.64
CA THR A 18 71.05 -58.94 27.45
C THR A 18 70.76 -57.69 26.62
N ASP A 19 71.72 -57.24 25.82
CA ASP A 19 71.56 -56.09 24.92
C ASP A 19 70.53 -56.39 23.82
N THR A 20 70.54 -57.60 23.26
CA THR A 20 69.51 -58.07 22.32
C THR A 20 68.12 -58.06 22.97
N SER A 21 67.99 -58.56 24.20
CA SER A 21 66.71 -58.56 24.92
C SER A 21 66.19 -57.14 25.19
N ARG A 22 67.08 -56.18 25.50
CA ARG A 22 66.70 -54.77 25.62
C ARG A 22 66.21 -54.18 24.30
N HIS A 23 66.93 -54.42 23.21
CA HIS A 23 66.52 -53.94 21.89
C HIS A 23 65.19 -54.56 21.43
N MET A 24 64.93 -55.82 21.76
CA MET A 24 63.64 -56.46 21.52
C MET A 24 62.52 -55.82 22.35
N ASP A 25 62.76 -55.47 23.62
CA ASP A 25 61.80 -54.76 24.48
C ASP A 25 61.47 -53.36 23.94
N ASP A 26 62.48 -52.60 23.54
CA ASP A 26 62.29 -51.28 22.93
C ASP A 26 61.56 -51.37 21.58
N SER A 27 61.90 -52.37 20.77
CA SER A 27 61.20 -52.65 19.51
C SER A 27 59.75 -53.04 19.75
N SER A 28 59.46 -53.84 20.79
CA SER A 28 58.09 -54.20 21.18
C SER A 28 57.27 -52.97 21.58
N LYS A 29 57.85 -52.05 22.37
CA LYS A 29 57.20 -50.78 22.74
C LYS A 29 56.93 -49.89 21.53
N LEU A 30 57.87 -49.81 20.58
CA LEU A 30 57.67 -49.06 19.34
C LEU A 30 56.53 -49.66 18.50
N VAL A 31 56.45 -50.99 18.40
CA VAL A 31 55.35 -51.67 17.70
C VAL A 31 54.01 -51.41 18.40
N GLN A 32 53.93 -51.49 19.73
CA GLN A 32 52.70 -51.15 20.47
C GLN A 32 52.24 -49.70 20.25
N LYS A 33 53.20 -48.76 20.21
CA LYS A 33 52.89 -47.36 19.92
C LYS A 33 52.38 -47.16 18.50
N ALA A 34 53.00 -47.83 17.53
CA ALA A 34 52.55 -47.81 16.13
C ALA A 34 51.15 -48.40 15.99
N ASP A 35 50.86 -49.51 16.68
CA ASP A 35 49.55 -50.17 16.69
C ASP A 35 48.46 -49.25 17.26
N SER A 36 48.75 -48.57 18.37
CA SER A 36 47.84 -47.56 18.96
C SER A 36 47.59 -46.38 18.00
N SER A 37 48.63 -45.90 17.32
CA SER A 37 48.48 -44.84 16.30
C SER A 37 47.67 -45.32 15.08
N MET A 38 47.83 -46.58 14.66
CA MET A 38 47.07 -47.19 13.57
C MET A 38 45.58 -47.26 13.92
N SER A 39 45.25 -47.71 15.13
CA SER A 39 43.85 -47.79 15.60
C SER A 39 43.18 -46.41 15.66
N ASN A 40 43.89 -45.38 16.15
CA ASN A 40 43.39 -44.00 16.13
C ASN A 40 43.16 -43.48 14.70
N MET A 41 44.03 -43.88 13.76
CA MET A 41 43.91 -43.52 12.34
C MET A 41 42.68 -44.18 11.69
N GLU A 42 42.44 -45.46 11.98
CA GLU A 42 41.23 -46.17 11.51
C GLU A 42 39.95 -45.49 12.01
N SER A 43 39.90 -45.11 13.29
CA SER A 43 38.76 -44.38 13.84
C SER A 43 38.56 -43.03 13.13
N SER A 44 39.65 -42.28 12.90
CA SER A 44 39.58 -40.99 12.18
C SER A 44 39.09 -41.15 10.75
N PHE A 45 39.54 -42.18 10.02
CA PHE A 45 39.05 -42.48 8.68
C PHE A 45 37.57 -42.87 8.66
N SER A 46 37.11 -43.65 9.65
CA SER A 46 35.69 -43.98 9.78
C SER A 46 34.83 -42.73 9.91
N VAL A 47 35.24 -41.77 10.76
CA VAL A 47 34.54 -40.49 10.92
C VAL A 47 34.56 -39.65 9.64
N ILE A 48 35.67 -39.64 8.89
CA ILE A 48 35.77 -38.92 7.60
C ILE A 48 34.82 -39.53 6.56
N VAL A 49 34.76 -40.86 6.47
CA VAL A 49 33.86 -41.56 5.54
C VAL A 49 32.40 -41.25 5.88
N GLU A 50 32.02 -41.32 7.16
CA GLU A 50 30.67 -40.96 7.62
C GLU A 50 30.34 -39.50 7.31
N SER A 51 31.26 -38.59 7.61
CA SER A 51 31.10 -37.16 7.34
C SER A 51 30.93 -36.88 5.84
N THR A 52 31.72 -37.55 4.99
CA THR A 52 31.64 -37.41 3.52
C THR A 52 30.30 -37.93 2.99
N SER A 53 29.82 -39.06 3.53
CA SER A 53 28.49 -39.59 3.21
C SER A 53 27.39 -38.57 3.55
N LYS A 54 27.47 -37.97 4.74
CA LYS A 54 26.52 -36.95 5.19
C LYS A 54 26.54 -35.69 4.33
N VAL A 55 27.73 -35.24 3.90
CA VAL A 55 27.87 -34.13 2.96
C VAL A 55 27.20 -34.46 1.62
N ASN A 56 27.40 -35.66 1.07
CA ASN A 56 26.74 -36.07 -0.17
C ASN A 56 25.21 -36.07 -0.05
N GLN A 57 24.67 -36.55 1.08
CA GLN A 57 23.22 -36.50 1.32
C GLN A 57 22.68 -35.07 1.35
N LEU A 58 23.39 -34.15 2.01
CA LEU A 58 23.02 -32.73 2.06
C LEU A 58 23.07 -32.09 0.66
N VAL A 59 24.07 -32.43 -0.15
CA VAL A 59 24.16 -31.94 -1.54
C VAL A 59 22.96 -32.40 -2.36
N THR A 60 22.52 -33.65 -2.22
CA THR A 60 21.30 -34.14 -2.88
C THR A 60 20.05 -33.38 -2.42
N GLN A 61 19.90 -33.15 -1.11
CA GLN A 61 18.77 -32.40 -0.58
C GLN A 61 18.75 -30.94 -1.07
N ILE A 62 19.92 -30.29 -1.13
CA ILE A 62 20.05 -28.94 -1.69
C ILE A 62 19.65 -28.92 -3.16
N ALA A 63 20.05 -29.93 -3.94
CA ALA A 63 19.65 -30.01 -5.35
C ALA A 63 18.12 -30.08 -5.51
N THR A 64 17.44 -30.92 -4.71
CA THR A 64 15.98 -30.98 -4.70
C THR A 64 15.35 -29.65 -4.30
N ALA A 65 15.85 -29.00 -3.24
CA ALA A 65 15.35 -27.71 -2.81
C ALA A 65 15.54 -26.61 -3.88
N VAL A 66 16.64 -26.65 -4.62
CA VAL A 66 16.91 -25.73 -5.74
C VAL A 66 15.92 -25.94 -6.88
N GLU A 67 15.59 -27.20 -7.21
CA GLU A 67 14.57 -27.50 -8.23
C GLU A 67 13.19 -26.99 -7.82
N GLU A 68 12.77 -27.21 -6.56
CA GLU A 68 11.52 -26.68 -6.02
C GLU A 68 11.49 -25.14 -6.04
N GLN A 69 12.60 -24.51 -5.64
CA GLN A 69 12.72 -23.05 -5.65
C GLN A 69 12.66 -22.47 -7.06
N SER A 70 13.23 -23.16 -8.05
CA SER A 70 13.14 -22.76 -9.46
C SER A 70 11.69 -22.78 -9.95
N SER A 71 10.94 -23.85 -9.62
CA SER A 71 9.52 -23.95 -9.97
C SER A 71 8.69 -22.85 -9.30
N ALA A 72 8.92 -22.59 -8.01
CA ALA A 72 8.25 -21.51 -7.29
C ALA A 72 8.54 -20.13 -7.91
N THR A 73 9.77 -19.89 -8.35
CA THR A 73 10.18 -18.64 -9.01
C THR A 73 9.44 -18.42 -10.34
N GLU A 74 9.24 -19.48 -11.11
CA GLU A 74 8.49 -19.44 -12.37
C GLU A 74 7.01 -19.10 -12.13
N GLN A 75 6.39 -19.69 -11.10
CA GLN A 75 5.03 -19.37 -10.70
C GLN A 75 4.88 -17.91 -10.24
N ILE A 76 5.82 -17.41 -9.44
CA ILE A 76 5.85 -16.01 -8.99
C ILE A 76 5.95 -15.07 -10.20
N SER A 77 6.81 -15.39 -11.18
CA SER A 77 6.98 -14.58 -12.38
C SER A 77 5.67 -14.48 -13.18
N GLY A 78 4.96 -15.59 -13.36
CA GLY A 78 3.64 -15.59 -14.00
C GLY A 78 2.58 -14.79 -13.23
N ALA A 79 2.61 -14.85 -11.89
CA ALA A 79 1.71 -14.06 -11.05
C ALA A 79 1.97 -12.55 -11.17
N ILE A 80 3.24 -12.13 -11.27
CA ILE A 80 3.65 -10.74 -11.49
C ILE A 80 3.16 -10.23 -12.85
N GLU A 81 3.30 -11.04 -13.91
CA GLU A 81 2.81 -10.68 -15.25
C GLU A 81 1.28 -10.48 -15.25
N SER A 82 0.54 -11.41 -14.64
CA SER A 82 -0.91 -11.31 -14.51
C SER A 82 -1.34 -10.07 -13.71
N SER A 83 -0.64 -9.76 -12.62
CA SER A 83 -0.91 -8.58 -11.79
C SER A 83 -0.69 -7.27 -12.56
N THR A 84 0.38 -7.21 -13.35
CA THR A 84 0.68 -6.07 -14.23
C THR A 84 -0.41 -5.90 -15.29
N ARG A 85 -0.85 -7.00 -15.92
CA ARG A 85 -1.95 -6.99 -16.89
C ARG A 85 -3.26 -6.49 -16.28
N ILE A 86 -3.65 -7.00 -15.11
CA ILE A 86 -4.86 -6.57 -14.40
C ILE A 86 -4.78 -5.08 -14.05
N SER A 87 -3.63 -4.61 -13.57
CA SER A 87 -3.42 -3.20 -13.23
C SER A 87 -3.63 -2.28 -14.45
N ASN A 88 -3.12 -2.67 -15.63
CA ASN A 88 -3.34 -1.92 -16.87
C ASN A 88 -4.82 -1.92 -17.30
N ILE A 89 -5.54 -3.03 -17.14
CA ILE A 89 -6.98 -3.11 -17.40
C ILE A 89 -7.76 -2.18 -16.46
N ILE A 90 -7.44 -2.20 -15.15
CA ILE A 90 -8.06 -1.33 -14.15
C ILE A 90 -7.85 0.14 -14.51
N PHE A 91 -6.62 0.53 -14.86
CA PHE A 91 -6.31 1.91 -15.26
C PHE A 91 -7.16 2.36 -16.46
N THR A 92 -7.24 1.51 -17.51
CA THR A 92 -8.00 1.83 -18.73
C THR A 92 -9.51 1.88 -18.46
N LYS A 93 -10.03 0.95 -17.66
CA LYS A 93 -11.45 0.90 -17.27
C LYS A 93 -11.83 2.06 -16.37
N SER A 94 -10.96 2.49 -15.46
CA SER A 94 -11.19 3.65 -14.60
C SER A 94 -11.40 4.93 -15.44
N SER A 95 -10.58 5.13 -16.48
CA SER A 95 -10.77 6.24 -17.43
C SER A 95 -12.13 6.18 -18.15
N THR A 96 -12.58 4.97 -18.53
CA THR A 96 -13.91 4.79 -19.15
C THR A 96 -15.04 5.13 -18.17
N VAL A 97 -14.96 4.65 -16.92
CA VAL A 97 -15.95 4.95 -15.87
C VAL A 97 -16.04 6.46 -15.61
N LEU A 98 -14.91 7.17 -15.58
CA LEU A 98 -14.92 8.63 -15.41
C LEU A 98 -15.67 9.33 -16.55
N LYS A 99 -15.52 8.85 -17.79
CA LYS A 99 -16.28 9.36 -18.93
C LYS A 99 -17.78 9.07 -18.80
N ASP A 100 -18.16 7.85 -18.41
CA ASP A 100 -19.57 7.48 -18.21
C ASP A 100 -20.23 8.34 -17.11
N VAL A 101 -19.50 8.64 -16.04
CA VAL A 101 -19.95 9.53 -14.96
C VAL A 101 -20.17 10.96 -15.47
N ASP A 102 -19.29 11.47 -16.34
CA ASP A 102 -19.44 12.78 -16.97
C ASP A 102 -20.67 12.83 -17.89
N GLU A 103 -20.91 11.78 -18.68
CA GLU A 103 -22.10 11.66 -19.54
C GLU A 103 -23.39 11.64 -18.71
N VAL A 104 -23.43 10.86 -17.62
CA VAL A 104 -24.57 10.85 -16.69
C VAL A 104 -24.79 12.22 -16.06
N THR A 105 -23.72 12.89 -15.63
CA THR A 105 -23.81 14.23 -15.03
C THR A 105 -24.38 15.24 -16.03
N THR A 106 -23.97 15.16 -17.30
CA THR A 106 -24.51 15.97 -18.39
C THR A 106 -25.99 15.70 -18.64
N ILE A 107 -26.42 14.43 -18.60
CA ILE A 107 -27.84 14.06 -18.74
C ILE A 107 -28.66 14.63 -17.57
N VAL A 108 -28.18 14.49 -16.34
CA VAL A 108 -28.83 15.05 -15.14
C VAL A 108 -29.00 16.56 -15.28
N ASP A 109 -27.97 17.29 -15.72
CA ASP A 109 -28.04 18.75 -15.91
C ASP A 109 -29.08 19.14 -16.98
N LYS A 110 -29.15 18.40 -18.09
CA LYS A 110 -30.19 18.59 -19.11
C LYS A 110 -31.60 18.38 -18.56
N ILE A 111 -31.80 17.34 -17.76
CA ILE A 111 -33.10 17.06 -17.10
C ILE A 111 -33.46 18.19 -16.13
N ARG A 112 -32.52 18.63 -15.29
CA ARG A 112 -32.72 19.75 -14.35
C ARG A 112 -33.12 21.03 -15.07
N THR A 113 -32.42 21.35 -16.15
CA THR A 113 -32.71 22.52 -16.99
C THR A 113 -34.08 22.41 -17.65
N ALA A 114 -34.44 21.25 -18.18
CA ALA A 114 -35.77 21.03 -18.76
C ALA A 114 -36.90 21.16 -17.74
N LEU A 115 -36.75 20.56 -16.56
CA LEU A 115 -37.73 20.63 -15.47
C LEU A 115 -37.91 22.05 -14.95
N SER A 116 -36.85 22.85 -14.90
CA SER A 116 -36.93 24.25 -14.46
C SER A 116 -37.82 25.15 -15.34
N ARG A 117 -38.18 24.70 -16.56
CA ARG A 117 -39.06 25.44 -17.48
C ARG A 117 -40.56 25.20 -17.24
N TYR A 118 -40.94 24.18 -16.46
CA TYR A 118 -42.34 23.88 -16.18
C TYR A 118 -42.80 24.55 -14.88
N LYS A 119 -43.80 25.44 -14.97
CA LYS A 119 -44.39 26.12 -13.81
C LYS A 119 -45.57 25.30 -13.25
N THR A 120 -45.31 24.45 -12.27
CA THR A 120 -46.36 23.69 -11.54
C THR A 120 -46.33 24.02 -10.04
N THR A 121 -47.40 23.68 -9.31
CA THR A 121 -47.55 23.95 -7.86
C THR A 121 -46.44 23.29 -7.00
N GLY A 122 -45.74 22.27 -7.51
CA GLY A 122 -44.55 21.66 -6.90
C GLY A 122 -43.25 22.47 -7.05
N MET A 123 -43.29 23.68 -7.62
CA MET A 123 -42.11 24.52 -7.89
C MET A 123 -41.29 24.89 -6.65
N LYS A 124 -41.89 25.06 -5.47
CA LYS A 124 -41.14 25.44 -4.25
C LYS A 124 -40.12 24.34 -3.89
N LYS A 125 -40.60 23.10 -3.73
CA LYS A 125 -39.78 21.92 -3.43
C LYS A 125 -38.81 21.60 -4.55
N MET A 126 -39.25 21.69 -5.80
CA MET A 126 -38.37 21.44 -6.94
C MET A 126 -37.20 22.43 -7.02
N VAL A 127 -37.42 23.73 -6.75
CA VAL A 127 -36.32 24.71 -6.76
C VAL A 127 -35.31 24.44 -5.64
N LEU A 128 -35.77 24.03 -4.46
CA LEU A 128 -34.91 23.66 -3.33
C LEU A 128 -34.10 22.39 -3.63
N GLU A 129 -34.74 21.34 -4.16
CA GLU A 129 -34.07 20.10 -4.59
C GLU A 129 -33.03 20.33 -5.70
N LEU A 130 -33.39 21.13 -6.71
CA LEU A 130 -32.46 21.54 -7.75
C LEU A 130 -31.31 22.36 -7.18
N SER A 131 -31.56 23.22 -6.19
CA SER A 131 -30.53 24.02 -5.53
C SER A 131 -29.55 23.15 -4.73
N LYS A 132 -30.02 22.13 -3.99
CA LYS A 132 -29.14 21.13 -3.35
C LYS A 132 -28.26 20.42 -4.37
N GLY A 133 -28.87 20.02 -5.49
CA GLY A 133 -28.17 19.39 -6.59
C GLY A 133 -27.09 20.28 -7.21
N ASP A 134 -27.39 21.55 -7.45
CA ASP A 134 -26.46 22.52 -8.05
C ASP A 134 -25.32 22.85 -7.07
N HIS A 135 -25.63 22.89 -5.78
CA HIS A 135 -24.63 23.10 -4.73
C HIS A 135 -23.62 21.95 -4.63
N ARG A 136 -24.08 20.70 -4.67
CA ARG A 136 -23.18 19.53 -4.70
C ARG A 136 -22.30 19.51 -5.95
N LEU A 137 -22.86 19.86 -7.11
CA LEU A 137 -22.07 19.98 -8.34
C LEU A 137 -21.01 21.08 -8.24
N TRP A 138 -21.34 22.21 -7.59
CA TRP A 138 -20.37 23.28 -7.35
C TRP A 138 -19.19 22.83 -6.49
N VAL A 139 -19.44 22.17 -5.35
CA VAL A 139 -18.38 21.61 -4.47
C VAL A 139 -17.52 20.60 -5.23
N ASN A 140 -18.14 19.68 -5.98
CA ASN A 140 -17.40 18.69 -6.78
C ASN A 140 -16.52 19.34 -7.86
N ARG A 141 -16.96 20.46 -8.46
CA ARG A 141 -16.14 21.20 -9.42
C ARG A 141 -14.91 21.81 -8.75
N VAL A 142 -15.06 22.38 -7.55
CA VAL A 142 -13.91 22.88 -6.77
C VAL A 142 -12.95 21.72 -6.43
N ALA A 143 -13.48 20.57 -6.02
CA ALA A 143 -12.67 19.36 -5.78
C ALA A 143 -11.90 18.90 -7.03
N ALA A 144 -12.55 18.87 -8.19
CA ALA A 144 -11.91 18.50 -9.45
C ALA A 144 -10.81 19.50 -9.84
N HIS A 145 -10.98 20.78 -9.50
CA HIS A 145 -9.98 21.81 -9.75
C HIS A 145 -8.71 21.63 -8.91
N ILE A 146 -8.85 21.47 -7.60
CA ILE A 146 -7.69 21.28 -6.71
C ILE A 146 -7.01 19.90 -6.86
N ASN A 147 -7.67 18.96 -7.53
CA ASN A 147 -7.09 17.68 -7.94
C ASN A 147 -6.51 17.70 -9.37
N SER A 148 -6.45 18.88 -10.01
CA SER A 148 -5.96 19.06 -11.38
C SER A 148 -6.69 18.22 -12.44
N GLN A 149 -7.94 17.83 -12.17
CA GLN A 149 -8.79 17.07 -13.10
C GLN A 149 -9.58 17.98 -14.04
N ALA A 150 -9.83 19.23 -13.65
CA ALA A 150 -10.50 20.24 -14.47
C ALA A 150 -10.01 21.67 -14.10
N LYS A 151 -10.15 22.64 -15.01
CA LYS A 151 -9.85 24.05 -14.71
C LYS A 151 -11.12 24.87 -14.58
N ILE A 152 -11.22 25.64 -13.49
CA ILE A 152 -12.27 26.64 -13.31
C ILE A 152 -11.63 28.02 -13.54
N ASP A 153 -12.25 28.83 -14.38
CA ASP A 153 -11.87 30.25 -14.49
C ASP A 153 -12.55 31.03 -13.36
N THR A 154 -11.75 31.63 -12.48
CA THR A 154 -12.21 32.46 -11.35
C THR A 154 -13.11 33.62 -11.78
N ASN A 155 -12.96 34.12 -13.02
CA ASN A 155 -13.80 35.18 -13.59
C ASN A 155 -15.20 34.68 -13.95
N THR A 156 -15.39 33.38 -14.11
CA THR A 156 -16.68 32.75 -14.37
C THR A 156 -17.46 32.42 -13.09
N LEU A 157 -16.83 32.65 -11.92
CA LEU A 157 -17.46 32.42 -10.63
C LEU A 157 -18.46 33.51 -10.32
N TYR A 158 -19.72 33.15 -10.47
CA TYR A 158 -20.84 34.00 -10.11
C TYR A 158 -20.88 34.23 -8.59
N ASP A 159 -21.29 35.44 -8.21
CA ASP A 159 -21.70 35.80 -6.84
C ASP A 159 -22.83 34.85 -6.36
N HIS A 160 -22.89 34.57 -5.05
CA HIS A 160 -23.89 33.68 -4.44
C HIS A 160 -25.33 34.13 -4.78
N THR A 161 -25.57 35.42 -5.01
CA THR A 161 -26.87 35.99 -5.45
C THR A 161 -27.29 35.54 -6.85
N LYS A 162 -26.35 35.17 -7.71
CA LYS A 162 -26.60 34.83 -9.13
C LYS A 162 -26.84 33.34 -9.36
N CYS A 163 -26.51 32.48 -8.39
CA CYS A 163 -26.81 31.05 -8.47
C CYS A 163 -28.33 30.80 -8.35
N ARG A 164 -28.80 29.57 -8.65
CA ARG A 164 -30.23 29.23 -8.55
C ARG A 164 -30.78 29.52 -7.16
N LEU A 165 -30.04 29.11 -6.12
CA LEU A 165 -30.42 29.33 -4.74
C LEU A 165 -30.51 30.81 -4.40
N GLY A 166 -29.49 31.60 -4.77
CA GLY A 166 -29.49 33.05 -4.53
C GLY A 166 -30.65 33.78 -5.22
N LYS A 167 -30.88 33.48 -6.50
CA LYS A 167 -32.02 34.05 -7.25
C LYS A 167 -33.36 33.71 -6.62
N TRP A 168 -33.48 32.51 -6.06
CA TRP A 168 -34.68 32.10 -5.33
C TRP A 168 -34.76 32.81 -3.98
N TYR A 169 -33.71 32.76 -3.17
CA TYR A 169 -33.62 33.34 -1.83
C TYR A 169 -33.98 34.83 -1.85
N TYR A 170 -33.28 35.64 -2.65
CA TYR A 170 -33.51 37.09 -2.74
C TYR A 170 -34.78 37.46 -3.54
N GLY A 171 -35.49 36.48 -4.10
CA GLY A 171 -36.66 36.69 -4.94
C GLY A 171 -37.89 35.95 -4.40
N PRO A 172 -38.41 34.94 -5.13
CA PRO A 172 -39.62 34.22 -4.73
C PRO A 172 -39.57 33.56 -3.34
N GLY A 173 -38.38 33.10 -2.92
CA GLY A 173 -38.14 32.44 -1.65
C GLY A 173 -38.42 33.35 -0.46
N MET A 174 -38.00 34.61 -0.52
CA MET A 174 -38.29 35.60 0.53
C MET A 174 -39.79 35.76 0.77
N LYS A 175 -40.60 35.81 -0.29
CA LYS A 175 -42.06 35.92 -0.18
C LYS A 175 -42.71 34.64 0.33
N ALA A 176 -42.17 33.49 -0.06
CA ALA A 176 -42.76 32.19 0.23
C ALA A 176 -42.37 31.66 1.62
N CYS A 177 -41.16 31.92 2.07
CA CYS A 177 -40.53 31.24 3.21
C CYS A 177 -39.78 32.19 4.16
N GLY A 178 -39.78 33.51 3.91
CA GLY A 178 -38.94 34.48 4.65
C GLY A 178 -39.22 34.60 6.15
N THR A 179 -40.37 34.10 6.62
CA THR A 179 -40.72 34.06 8.04
C THR A 179 -40.06 32.90 8.80
N HIS A 180 -39.63 31.85 8.10
CA HIS A 180 -39.03 30.66 8.73
C HIS A 180 -37.59 30.92 9.18
N GLN A 181 -37.22 30.34 10.33
CA GLN A 181 -35.88 30.52 10.90
C GLN A 181 -34.80 29.90 10.03
N SER A 182 -35.07 28.72 9.45
CA SER A 182 -34.19 28.02 8.51
C SER A 182 -33.87 28.88 7.27
N PHE A 183 -34.83 29.68 6.80
CA PHE A 183 -34.62 30.64 5.71
C PHE A 183 -33.58 31.68 6.11
N LYS A 184 -33.78 32.34 7.25
CA LYS A 184 -32.86 33.39 7.73
C LYS A 184 -31.46 32.86 8.02
N LEU A 185 -31.36 31.64 8.53
CA LEU A 185 -30.07 30.99 8.82
C LEU A 185 -29.32 30.54 7.56
N LEU A 186 -30.00 30.38 6.41
CA LEU A 186 -29.39 29.87 5.19
C LEU A 186 -28.40 30.85 4.53
N GLU A 187 -28.59 32.15 4.72
CA GLU A 187 -27.83 33.16 3.98
C GLU A 187 -26.34 33.15 4.32
N ASP A 188 -26.00 33.14 5.60
CA ASP A 188 -24.59 33.18 6.05
C ASP A 188 -23.77 31.99 5.52
N PRO A 189 -24.17 30.72 5.75
CA PRO A 189 -23.42 29.58 5.23
C PRO A 189 -23.40 29.55 3.69
N HIS A 190 -24.45 30.02 3.01
CA HIS A 190 -24.48 30.12 1.55
C HIS A 190 -23.50 31.16 1.00
N VAL A 191 -23.36 32.32 1.66
CA VAL A 191 -22.33 33.32 1.31
C VAL A 191 -20.93 32.74 1.56
N ARG A 192 -20.73 32.14 2.73
CA ARG A 192 -19.42 31.59 3.15
C ARG A 192 -18.93 30.51 2.20
N VAL A 193 -19.75 29.53 1.82
CA VAL A 193 -19.33 28.45 0.92
C VAL A 193 -18.93 28.96 -0.48
N HIS A 194 -19.59 30.00 -1.00
CA HIS A 194 -19.21 30.64 -2.26
C HIS A 194 -17.90 31.43 -2.14
N LYS A 195 -17.70 32.11 -1.01
CA LYS A 195 -16.46 32.84 -0.71
C LYS A 195 -15.28 31.88 -0.57
N ILE A 196 -15.39 30.85 0.28
CA ILE A 196 -14.35 29.84 0.50
C ILE A 196 -14.02 29.14 -0.83
N GLY A 197 -15.03 28.76 -1.63
CA GLY A 197 -14.80 28.12 -2.93
C GLY A 197 -13.99 28.98 -3.91
N ARG A 198 -14.19 30.30 -3.92
CA ARG A 198 -13.37 31.23 -4.72
C ARG A 198 -11.94 31.29 -4.19
N GLU A 199 -11.78 31.48 -2.89
CA GLU A 199 -10.47 31.59 -2.25
C GLU A 199 -9.65 30.30 -2.43
N ILE A 200 -10.26 29.12 -2.35
CA ILE A 200 -9.61 27.83 -2.64
C ILE A 200 -8.99 27.81 -4.04
N ILE A 201 -9.75 28.25 -5.05
CA ILE A 201 -9.28 28.27 -6.44
C ILE A 201 -8.12 29.26 -6.59
N GLU A 202 -8.21 30.45 -6.01
CA GLU A 202 -7.15 31.46 -6.05
C GLU A 202 -5.86 30.98 -5.35
N VAL A 203 -6.00 30.37 -4.17
CA VAL A 203 -4.88 29.80 -3.41
C VAL A 203 -4.23 28.66 -4.18
N PHE A 204 -5.03 27.77 -4.77
CA PHE A 204 -4.54 26.68 -5.60
C PHE A 204 -3.78 27.20 -6.83
N ASP A 205 -4.36 28.13 -7.58
CA ASP A 205 -3.75 28.75 -8.77
C ASP A 205 -2.47 29.55 -8.44
N SER A 206 -2.32 30.02 -7.19
CA SER A 206 -1.10 30.67 -6.69
C SER A 206 0.02 29.69 -6.31
N GLY A 207 -0.26 28.37 -6.30
CA GLY A 207 0.71 27.30 -6.05
C GLY A 207 0.68 26.71 -4.65
N ASP A 208 -0.15 27.21 -3.73
CA ASP A 208 -0.28 26.65 -2.38
C ASP A 208 -1.36 25.55 -2.33
N HIS A 209 -1.03 24.41 -2.92
CA HIS A 209 -1.95 23.28 -3.05
C HIS A 209 -2.33 22.65 -1.69
N GLN A 210 -1.45 22.72 -0.69
CA GLN A 210 -1.72 22.15 0.62
C GLN A 210 -2.76 22.99 1.36
N ARG A 211 -2.61 24.32 1.34
CA ARG A 211 -3.59 25.22 1.94
C ARG A 211 -4.95 25.11 1.27
N ALA A 212 -4.99 24.99 -0.06
CA ALA A 212 -6.22 24.80 -0.81
C ALA A 212 -6.99 23.53 -0.37
N LYS A 213 -6.28 22.43 -0.06
CA LYS A 213 -6.89 21.19 0.44
C LYS A 213 -7.45 21.34 1.86
N GLU A 214 -6.73 22.00 2.75
CA GLU A 214 -7.23 22.27 4.11
C GLU A 214 -8.49 23.15 4.09
N MET A 215 -8.49 24.18 3.24
CA MET A 215 -9.66 25.04 3.06
C MET A 215 -10.85 24.30 2.44
N PHE A 216 -10.61 23.28 1.63
CA PHE A 216 -11.66 22.45 1.05
C PHE A 216 -12.43 21.66 2.13
N GLU A 217 -11.76 21.15 3.17
CA GLU A 217 -12.44 20.49 4.29
C GLU A 217 -13.40 21.46 5.01
N GLU A 218 -13.01 22.73 5.18
CA GLU A 218 -13.91 23.77 5.71
C GLU A 218 -15.12 23.99 4.78
N MET A 219 -14.86 24.08 3.46
CA MET A 219 -15.92 24.25 2.46
C MET A 219 -16.94 23.11 2.51
N GLU A 220 -16.50 21.86 2.67
CA GLU A 220 -17.39 20.70 2.79
C GLU A 220 -18.29 20.80 4.01
N GLY A 221 -17.73 21.20 5.17
CA GLY A 221 -18.49 21.43 6.39
C GLY A 221 -19.60 22.48 6.21
N VAL A 222 -19.24 23.65 5.64
CA VAL A 222 -20.22 24.73 5.38
C VAL A 222 -21.25 24.32 4.32
N SER A 223 -20.84 23.57 3.29
CA SER A 223 -21.76 23.03 2.28
C SER A 223 -22.81 22.11 2.91
N GLN A 224 -22.42 21.27 3.87
CA GLN A 224 -23.41 20.41 4.55
C GLN A 224 -24.40 21.18 5.40
N GLU A 225 -23.98 22.29 6.01
CA GLU A 225 -24.89 23.21 6.71
C GLU A 225 -25.94 23.79 5.74
N VAL A 226 -25.52 24.26 4.56
CA VAL A 226 -26.43 24.75 3.50
C VAL A 226 -27.42 23.66 3.08
N ILE A 227 -26.95 22.44 2.82
CA ILE A 227 -27.81 21.32 2.41
C ILE A 227 -28.83 20.96 3.50
N SER A 228 -28.41 20.96 4.77
CA SER A 228 -29.28 20.68 5.91
C SER A 228 -30.39 21.74 6.02
N LEU A 229 -30.03 23.02 5.98
CA LEU A 229 -30.99 24.13 6.08
C LEU A 229 -31.98 24.16 4.91
N ILE A 230 -31.56 23.77 3.70
CA ILE A 230 -32.48 23.58 2.57
C ILE A 230 -33.44 22.43 2.85
N GLY A 231 -32.97 21.31 3.42
CA GLY A 231 -33.83 20.19 3.81
C GLY A 231 -34.88 20.58 4.86
N ASP A 232 -34.49 21.36 5.86
CA ASP A 232 -35.42 21.89 6.87
C ASP A 232 -36.47 22.83 6.24
N LEU A 233 -36.05 23.66 5.28
CA LEU A 233 -36.96 24.55 4.53
C LEU A 233 -37.96 23.79 3.67
N GLU A 234 -37.55 22.69 3.04
CA GLU A 234 -38.44 21.87 2.22
C GLU A 234 -39.62 21.32 3.04
N GLY A 235 -39.42 20.96 4.31
CA GLY A 235 -40.49 20.52 5.20
C GLY A 235 -41.35 21.66 5.75
N GLN A 236 -40.85 22.90 5.76
CA GLN A 236 -41.55 24.06 6.34
C GLN A 236 -42.34 24.87 5.31
N CYS A 237 -41.90 24.89 4.05
CA CYS A 237 -42.53 25.64 2.96
C CYS A 237 -43.69 24.89 2.27
N GLU A 238 -44.17 23.76 2.84
CA GLU A 238 -45.32 22.97 2.35
C GLU A 238 -46.69 23.65 2.59
N GLY A 239 -46.72 24.77 3.34
CA GLY A 239 -47.90 25.62 3.55
C GLY A 239 -48.20 26.61 2.41
#